data_AF-A0A662WK36-F1
#
_entry.id   AF-A0A662WK36-F1
#
_cell.length_a   1.000
_cell.length_b   1.000
_cell.length_c   1.000
_cell.angle_alpha   90.00
_cell.angle_beta   90.00
_cell.angle_gamma   90.00
#
_symmetry.space_group_name_H-M   'P 1'
#
loop_
_entity.id
_entity.type
_entity.pdbx_description
1 polymer ?
#
loop_
_entity_poly.entity_id
_entity_poly.type
_entity_poly.pdbx_seq_one_letter_code
_entity_poly.pdbx_strand_id
1 'polypeptide(L)'
;MTDGGFQAILRLGQGDMRRILNILQATSMAHDVVDEANVYLCTGNPLPKDVEAITHWLFNESFPVAVRKCAEMQKLKGYATSDILQDVYRYTTELELPPRCRMYLYDELAKLEHRLANGTTEELQLASLVAVFAIAREQMADAVAVSSAA
;
A
#
# COMPACT_ATOMS: atom_id res chain seq x y z
N MET A 1 -1.46 -4.83 26.59
CA MET A 1 -1.74 -4.01 25.39
C MET A 1 -0.74 -2.88 25.37
N THR A 2 -0.08 -2.65 24.24
CA THR A 2 0.82 -1.51 24.04
C THR A 2 0.09 -0.36 23.35
N ASP A 3 0.60 0.87 23.48
CA ASP A 3 0.02 2.04 22.80
C ASP A 3 0.02 1.87 21.27
N GLY A 4 1.07 1.25 20.72
CA GLY A 4 1.16 0.93 19.29
C GLY A 4 0.09 -0.07 18.83
N GLY A 5 -0.18 -1.11 19.64
CA GLY A 5 -1.28 -2.04 19.36
C GLY A 5 -2.65 -1.37 19.38
N PHE A 6 -2.88 -0.45 20.31
CA PHE A 6 -4.13 0.32 20.37
C PHE A 6 -4.32 1.21 19.13
N GLN A 7 -3.28 1.95 18.72
CA GLN A 7 -3.33 2.79 17.52
C GLN A 7 -3.52 1.97 16.24
N ALA A 8 -2.87 0.80 16.13
CA ALA A 8 -3.04 -0.11 15.00
C ALA A 8 -4.50 -0.60 14.87
N ILE A 9 -5.12 -0.99 15.99
CA ILE A 9 -6.53 -1.40 16.02
C ILE A 9 -7.44 -0.27 15.57
N LEU A 10 -7.22 0.96 16.04
CA LEU A 10 -8.01 2.12 15.63
C LEU A 10 -7.86 2.42 14.13
N ARG A 11 -6.62 2.38 13.62
CA ARG A 11 -6.31 2.60 12.19
C ARG A 11 -6.96 1.56 11.29
N LEU A 12 -6.91 0.28 11.67
CA LEU A 12 -7.54 -0.82 10.91
C LEU A 12 -9.06 -0.84 11.08
N GLY A 13 -9.56 -0.39 12.24
CA GLY A 13 -10.97 -0.31 12.56
C GLY A 13 -11.74 0.72 11.74
N GLN A 14 -11.08 1.81 11.30
CA GLN A 14 -11.67 2.88 10.48
C GLN A 14 -13.00 3.42 11.03
N GLY A 15 -13.16 3.46 12.36
CA GLY A 15 -14.38 3.90 13.03
C GLY A 15 -15.50 2.86 13.16
N ASP A 16 -15.36 1.65 12.59
CA ASP A 16 -16.27 0.54 12.81
C ASP A 16 -15.95 -0.16 14.15
N MET A 17 -16.78 0.11 15.16
CA MET A 17 -16.65 -0.49 16.50
C MET A 17 -16.75 -2.02 16.49
N ARG A 18 -17.51 -2.63 15.57
CA ARG A 18 -17.59 -4.09 15.43
C ARG A 18 -16.26 -4.64 14.92
N ARG A 19 -15.66 -3.99 13.93
CA ARG A 19 -14.34 -4.37 13.40
C ARG A 19 -13.26 -4.25 14.47
N ILE A 20 -13.26 -3.15 15.22
CA ILE A 20 -12.31 -2.91 16.34
C ILE A 20 -12.36 -4.04 17.37
N LEU A 21 -13.56 -4.40 17.84
CA LEU A 21 -13.72 -5.46 18.84
C LEU A 21 -13.28 -6.82 18.30
N ASN A 22 -13.61 -7.14 17.05
CA ASN A 22 -13.21 -8.40 16.42
C ASN A 22 -11.67 -8.51 16.32
N ILE A 23 -10.99 -7.44 15.91
CA ILE A 23 -9.54 -7.41 15.82
C ILE A 23 -8.93 -7.58 17.22
N LEU A 24 -9.38 -6.80 18.21
CA LEU A 24 -8.88 -6.87 19.57
C LEU A 24 -9.03 -8.28 20.17
N GLN A 25 -10.21 -8.88 20.01
CA GLN A 25 -10.48 -10.23 20.50
C GLN A 25 -9.62 -11.27 19.80
N ALA A 26 -9.53 -11.23 18.46
CA ALA A 26 -8.70 -12.15 17.69
C ALA A 26 -7.23 -12.07 18.10
N THR A 27 -6.67 -10.85 18.23
CA THR A 27 -5.28 -10.66 18.64
C THR A 27 -5.04 -11.10 20.08
N SER A 28 -5.95 -10.81 21.01
CA SER A 28 -5.83 -11.25 22.40
C SER A 28 -6.00 -12.75 22.59
N MET A 29 -6.69 -13.45 21.69
CA MET A 29 -6.82 -14.91 21.71
C MET A 29 -5.65 -15.61 21.04
N ALA A 30 -5.05 -15.00 20.01
CA ALA A 30 -3.92 -15.56 19.28
C ALA A 30 -2.57 -15.30 19.97
N HIS A 31 -2.45 -14.18 20.70
CA HIS A 31 -1.20 -13.74 21.32
C HIS A 31 -1.42 -13.22 22.75
N ASP A 32 -0.45 -13.47 23.63
CA ASP A 32 -0.50 -12.99 25.03
C ASP A 32 -0.43 -11.46 25.13
N VAL A 33 0.22 -10.81 24.16
CA VAL A 33 0.41 -9.36 24.14
C VAL A 33 -0.14 -8.77 22.84
N VAL A 34 -1.09 -7.84 23.00
CA VAL A 34 -1.59 -6.99 21.92
C VAL A 34 -0.57 -5.89 21.63
N ASP A 35 0.29 -6.14 20.66
CA ASP A 35 1.23 -5.18 20.06
C ASP A 35 0.88 -4.88 18.60
N GLU A 36 1.52 -3.87 18.02
CA GLU A 36 1.26 -3.46 16.64
C GLU A 36 1.50 -4.60 15.63
N ALA A 37 2.62 -5.31 15.76
CA ALA A 37 2.99 -6.38 14.84
C ALA A 37 1.97 -7.52 14.85
N ASN A 38 1.56 -7.99 16.03
CA ASN A 38 0.57 -9.05 16.20
C ASN A 38 -0.82 -8.62 15.69
N VAL A 39 -1.18 -7.35 15.84
CA VAL A 39 -2.44 -6.81 15.27
C VAL A 39 -2.42 -6.91 13.74
N TYR A 40 -1.36 -6.42 13.08
CA TYR A 40 -1.25 -6.49 11.61
C TYR A 40 -1.15 -7.92 11.09
N LEU A 41 -0.42 -8.79 11.79
CA LEU A 41 -0.31 -10.21 11.44
C LEU A 41 -1.66 -10.93 11.57
N CYS A 42 -2.42 -10.68 12.65
CA CYS A 42 -3.74 -11.29 12.84
C CYS A 42 -4.75 -10.85 11.78
N THR A 43 -4.66 -9.61 11.28
CA THR A 43 -5.59 -9.11 10.26
C THR A 43 -5.12 -9.39 8.83
N GLY A 44 -3.90 -9.89 8.64
CA GLY A 44 -3.29 -10.10 7.32
C GLY A 44 -3.02 -8.80 6.54
N ASN A 45 -3.09 -7.64 7.21
CA ASN A 45 -2.84 -6.35 6.56
C ASN A 45 -1.32 -6.07 6.51
N PRO A 46 -0.84 -5.37 5.48
CA PRO A 46 0.56 -4.98 5.39
C PRO A 46 1.02 -4.16 6.59
N LEU A 47 2.21 -4.47 7.12
CA LEU A 47 2.83 -3.61 8.14
C LEU A 47 3.20 -2.25 7.54
N PRO A 48 3.06 -1.14 8.29
CA PRO A 48 3.42 0.20 7.78
C PRO A 48 4.85 0.30 7.22
N LYS A 49 5.81 -0.37 7.87
CA LYS A 49 7.22 -0.43 7.42
C LYS A 49 7.38 -1.14 6.06
N ASP A 50 6.55 -2.15 5.78
CA ASP A 50 6.58 -2.85 4.51
C ASP A 50 5.96 -2.00 3.40
N VAL A 51 4.86 -1.30 3.70
CA VAL A 51 4.22 -0.37 2.76
C VAL A 51 5.19 0.75 2.37
N GLU A 52 5.94 1.28 3.32
CA GLU A 52 7.01 2.25 3.08
C GLU A 52 8.08 1.71 2.13
N ALA A 53 8.55 0.48 2.36
CA ALA A 53 9.51 -0.17 1.49
C ALA A 53 8.96 -0.39 0.07
N ILE A 54 7.71 -0.85 -0.05
CA ILE A 54 7.03 -1.03 -1.35
C ILE A 54 6.94 0.30 -2.07
N THR A 55 6.46 1.35 -1.40
CA THR A 55 6.31 2.69 -1.98
C THR A 55 7.65 3.25 -2.43
N HIS A 56 8.71 3.05 -1.63
CA HIS A 56 10.07 3.43 -2.00
C HIS A 56 10.55 2.68 -3.26
N TRP A 57 10.28 1.38 -3.38
CA TRP A 57 10.64 0.63 -4.60
C TRP A 57 9.84 1.09 -5.82
N LEU A 58 8.55 1.41 -5.65
CA LEU A 58 7.69 1.92 -6.72
C LEU A 58 8.22 3.22 -7.33
N PHE A 59 8.75 4.13 -6.51
CA PHE A 59 9.28 5.42 -7.00
C PHE A 59 10.75 5.36 -7.45
N ASN A 60 11.61 4.56 -6.79
CA ASN A 60 13.06 4.66 -7.01
C ASN A 60 13.66 3.54 -7.87
N GLU A 61 13.04 2.37 -7.92
CA GLU A 61 13.65 1.21 -8.58
C GLU A 61 13.26 1.09 -10.07
N SER A 62 13.99 0.27 -10.80
CA SER A 62 13.59 -0.09 -12.17
C SER A 62 12.37 -1.03 -12.16
N PHE A 63 11.52 -0.95 -13.18
CA PHE A 63 10.31 -1.76 -13.31
C PHE A 63 10.52 -3.27 -13.00
N PRO A 64 11.46 -3.99 -13.64
CA PRO A 64 11.62 -5.42 -13.38
C PRO A 64 12.08 -5.74 -11.95
N VAL A 65 12.89 -4.86 -11.34
CA VAL A 65 13.36 -5.03 -9.97
C VAL A 65 12.23 -4.79 -8.98
N ALA A 66 11.44 -3.73 -9.18
CA ALA A 66 10.30 -3.39 -8.33
C ALA A 66 9.23 -4.50 -8.36
N VAL A 67 8.87 -5.02 -9.55
CA VAL A 67 7.92 -6.14 -9.67
C VAL A 67 8.42 -7.36 -8.90
N ARG A 68 9.70 -7.73 -9.07
CA ARG A 68 10.27 -8.89 -8.36
C ARG A 68 10.24 -8.71 -6.84
N LYS A 69 10.67 -7.54 -6.33
CA LYS A 69 10.68 -7.25 -4.89
C LYS A 69 9.27 -7.26 -4.29
N CYS A 70 8.30 -6.65 -4.97
CA CYS A 70 6.91 -6.64 -4.52
C CYS A 70 6.30 -8.05 -4.53
N ALA A 71 6.55 -8.84 -5.58
CA ALA A 71 6.05 -10.21 -5.69
C ALA A 71 6.67 -11.13 -4.64
N GLU A 72 7.95 -10.95 -4.32
CA GLU A 72 8.63 -11.68 -3.24
C GLU A 72 8.02 -11.33 -1.88
N MET A 73 7.73 -10.06 -1.63
CA MET A 73 7.08 -9.62 -0.39
C MET A 73 5.66 -10.18 -0.24
N GLN A 74 4.87 -10.19 -1.31
CA GLN A 74 3.55 -10.82 -1.33
C GLN A 74 3.64 -12.31 -1.00
N LYS A 75 4.60 -13.03 -1.58
CA LYS A 75 4.77 -14.48 -1.35
C LYS A 75 5.24 -14.79 0.07
N LEU A 76 6.14 -13.98 0.63
CA LEU A 76 6.70 -14.20 1.96
C LEU A 76 5.70 -13.89 3.07
N LYS A 77 4.92 -12.81 2.93
CA LYS A 77 4.03 -12.31 3.99
C LYS A 77 2.54 -12.55 3.73
N GLY A 78 2.17 -13.02 2.54
CA GLY A 78 0.79 -13.35 2.18
C GLY A 78 -0.09 -12.12 1.94
N TYR A 79 0.48 -10.99 1.54
CA TYR A 79 -0.27 -9.76 1.32
C TYR A 79 -1.09 -9.79 0.04
N ALA A 80 -2.36 -9.41 0.13
CA ALA A 80 -3.21 -9.22 -1.03
C ALA A 80 -2.79 -7.96 -1.81
N THR A 81 -2.94 -8.01 -3.13
CA THR A 81 -2.63 -6.84 -3.99
C THR A 81 -3.57 -5.67 -3.70
N SER A 82 -4.82 -5.95 -3.29
CA SER A 82 -5.80 -4.94 -2.89
C SER A 82 -5.38 -4.17 -1.65
N ASP A 83 -4.80 -4.85 -0.65
CA ASP A 83 -4.40 -4.21 0.60
C ASP A 83 -3.18 -3.32 0.37
N ILE A 84 -2.21 -3.81 -0.42
CA ILE A 84 -1.05 -3.02 -0.87
C ILE A 84 -1.53 -1.78 -1.63
N LEU A 85 -2.49 -1.94 -2.55
CA LEU A 85 -3.03 -0.81 -3.32
C LEU A 85 -3.63 0.27 -2.42
N GLN A 86 -4.47 -0.12 -1.45
CA GLN A 86 -5.13 0.82 -0.54
C GLN A 86 -4.13 1.56 0.36
N ASP A 87 -3.13 0.85 0.89
CA ASP A 87 -2.13 1.48 1.74
C ASP A 87 -1.16 2.36 0.94
N VAL A 88 -0.77 1.96 -0.27
CA VAL A 88 0.01 2.81 -1.19
C VAL A 88 -0.77 4.05 -1.60
N TYR A 89 -2.09 3.94 -1.83
CA TYR A 89 -2.94 5.11 -2.11
C TYR A 89 -2.97 6.10 -0.94
N ARG A 90 -3.07 5.61 0.30
CA ARG A 90 -2.99 6.46 1.50
C ARG A 90 -1.64 7.16 1.58
N TYR A 91 -0.56 6.41 1.39
CA TYR A 91 0.80 6.96 1.42
C TYR A 91 1.02 8.02 0.33
N THR A 92 0.52 7.79 -0.89
CA THR A 92 0.63 8.78 -1.98
C THR A 92 -0.22 10.03 -1.77
N THR A 93 -1.31 9.93 -1.00
CA THR A 93 -2.13 11.09 -0.62
C THR A 93 -1.40 12.02 0.36
N GLU A 94 -0.56 11.45 1.22
CA GLU A 94 0.28 12.20 2.16
C GLU A 94 1.48 12.88 1.45
N LEU A 95 1.88 12.38 0.26
CA LEU A 95 2.98 12.93 -0.52
C LEU A 95 2.56 14.17 -1.35
N GLU A 96 3.44 15.17 -1.36
CA GLU A 96 3.31 16.34 -2.23
C GLU A 96 3.79 16.02 -3.65
N LEU A 97 2.84 15.64 -4.51
CA LEU A 97 3.10 15.30 -5.92
C LEU A 97 2.61 16.41 -6.85
N PRO A 98 3.27 16.62 -8.01
CA PRO A 98 2.80 17.56 -9.02
C PRO A 98 1.35 17.26 -9.46
N PRO A 99 0.49 18.28 -9.70
CA PRO A 99 -0.94 18.09 -9.95
C PRO A 99 -1.26 17.12 -11.09
N ARG A 100 -0.53 17.19 -12.22
CA ARG A 100 -0.74 16.29 -13.37
C ARG A 100 -0.44 14.83 -13.02
N CYS A 101 0.67 14.59 -12.35
CA CYS A 101 1.07 13.26 -11.91
C CYS A 101 0.08 12.69 -10.90
N ARG A 102 -0.38 13.51 -9.95
CA ARG A 102 -1.39 13.13 -8.96
C ARG A 102 -2.71 12.73 -9.61
N MET A 103 -3.21 13.49 -10.59
CA MET A 103 -4.43 13.14 -11.32
C MET A 103 -4.29 11.81 -12.06
N TYR A 104 -3.16 11.60 -12.74
CA TYR A 104 -2.88 10.35 -13.44
C TYR A 104 -2.83 9.15 -12.49
N LEU A 105 -2.11 9.28 -11.36
CA LEU A 105 -2.03 8.22 -10.35
C LEU A 105 -3.42 7.86 -9.82
N TYR A 106 -4.25 8.83 -9.45
CA TYR A 106 -5.56 8.55 -8.88
C TYR A 106 -6.52 7.89 -9.87
N ASP A 107 -6.50 8.30 -11.15
CA ASP A 107 -7.32 7.67 -12.19
C ASP A 107 -6.89 6.22 -12.45
N GLU A 108 -5.59 5.96 -12.57
CA GLU A 108 -5.08 4.61 -12.82
C GLU A 108 -5.20 3.67 -11.61
N LEU A 109 -4.97 4.18 -10.38
CA LEU A 109 -5.19 3.40 -9.16
C LEU A 109 -6.67 3.01 -9.00
N ALA A 110 -7.60 3.90 -9.33
CA ALA A 110 -9.03 3.60 -9.31
C ALA A 110 -9.43 2.52 -10.34
N LYS A 111 -8.88 2.59 -11.56
CA LYS A 111 -9.07 1.53 -12.58
C LYS A 111 -8.50 0.19 -12.10
N LEU A 112 -7.34 0.21 -11.44
CA LEU A 112 -6.71 -0.99 -10.91
C LEU A 112 -7.53 -1.61 -9.78
N GLU A 113 -8.05 -0.81 -8.85
CA GLU A 113 -8.96 -1.26 -7.79
C GLU A 113 -10.21 -1.92 -8.38
N HIS A 114 -10.81 -1.29 -9.40
CA HIS A 114 -11.96 -1.85 -10.09
C HIS A 114 -11.65 -3.21 -10.74
N ARG A 115 -10.48 -3.35 -11.39
CA ARG A 115 -10.05 -4.61 -11.98
C ARG A 115 -9.78 -5.69 -10.92
N LEU A 116 -9.22 -5.32 -9.78
CA LEU A 116 -9.03 -6.26 -8.66
C LEU A 116 -10.37 -6.74 -8.10
N ALA A 117 -11.34 -5.85 -7.93
CA ALA A 117 -12.68 -6.19 -7.46
C ALA A 117 -13.40 -7.19 -8.39
N ASN A 118 -13.10 -7.16 -9.70
CA ASN A 118 -13.66 -8.09 -10.69
C ASN A 118 -12.97 -9.48 -10.73
N GLY A 119 -12.04 -9.77 -9.82
CA GLY A 119 -11.42 -11.11 -9.71
C GLY A 119 -10.35 -11.41 -10.75
N THR A 120 -9.55 -10.40 -11.11
CA THR A 120 -8.43 -10.57 -12.06
C THR A 120 -7.18 -11.17 -11.40
N THR A 121 -6.23 -11.66 -12.21
CA THR A 121 -4.99 -12.27 -11.73
C THR A 121 -4.12 -11.28 -10.96
N GLU A 122 -3.78 -11.61 -9.72
CA GLU A 122 -2.98 -10.74 -8.84
C GLU A 122 -1.59 -10.42 -9.40
N GLU A 123 -0.88 -11.40 -9.99
CA GLU A 123 0.46 -11.18 -10.56
C GLU A 123 0.46 -10.10 -11.67
N LEU A 124 -0.58 -10.10 -12.50
CA LEU A 124 -0.73 -9.11 -13.57
C LEU A 124 -1.10 -7.72 -13.02
N GLN A 125 -1.92 -7.68 -11.98
CA GLN A 125 -2.31 -6.42 -11.35
C GLN A 125 -1.16 -5.81 -10.55
N LEU A 126 -0.33 -6.61 -9.91
CA LEU A 126 0.90 -6.13 -9.29
C LEU A 126 1.85 -5.51 -10.32
N ALA A 127 2.06 -6.18 -11.46
CA ALA A 127 2.87 -5.61 -12.54
C ALA A 127 2.25 -4.31 -13.08
N SER A 128 0.91 -4.26 -13.19
CA SER A 128 0.18 -3.05 -13.58
C SER A 128 0.39 -1.91 -12.58
N LEU A 129 0.37 -2.21 -11.27
CA LEU A 129 0.64 -1.23 -10.22
C LEU A 129 2.03 -0.62 -10.39
N VAL A 130 3.07 -1.44 -10.53
CA VAL A 130 4.44 -0.96 -10.73
C VAL A 130 4.57 -0.13 -12.01
N ALA A 131 3.88 -0.52 -13.09
CA ALA A 131 3.90 0.21 -14.36
C ALA A 131 3.33 1.63 -14.22
N VAL A 132 2.21 1.78 -13.48
CA VAL A 132 1.58 3.08 -13.21
C VAL A 132 2.55 4.01 -12.49
N PHE A 133 3.27 3.52 -11.49
CA PHE A 133 4.28 4.33 -10.77
C PHE A 133 5.51 4.64 -11.62
N ALA A 134 5.93 3.73 -12.50
CA ALA A 134 7.03 3.99 -13.43
C ALA A 134 6.70 5.13 -14.41
N ILE A 135 5.48 5.16 -14.96
CA ILE A 135 4.99 6.24 -15.83
C ILE A 135 4.85 7.54 -15.03
N ALA A 136 4.33 7.45 -13.80
CA ALA A 136 4.21 8.61 -12.92
C ALA A 136 5.57 9.27 -12.65
N ARG A 137 6.63 8.48 -12.48
CA ARG A 137 8.01 8.97 -12.33
C ARG A 137 8.52 9.71 -13.57
N GLU A 138 8.24 9.19 -14.76
CA GLU A 138 8.61 9.87 -16.02
C GLU A 138 7.91 11.24 -16.11
N GLN A 139 6.62 11.31 -15.77
CA GLN A 139 5.89 12.58 -15.73
C GLN A 139 6.43 13.57 -14.68
N MET A 140 6.94 13.06 -13.55
CA MET A 140 7.62 13.90 -12.56
C MET A 140 8.95 14.44 -13.08
N ALA A 141 9.74 13.59 -13.76
CA ALA A 141 11.01 14.01 -14.36
C ALA A 141 10.78 15.10 -15.43
N ASP A 142 9.76 14.93 -16.27
CA ASP A 142 9.39 15.93 -17.28
C ASP A 142 8.94 17.25 -16.63
N ALA A 143 8.16 17.20 -15.56
CA ALA A 143 7.72 18.40 -14.83
C ALA A 143 8.90 19.17 -14.20
N VAL A 144 9.90 18.45 -13.68
CA VAL A 144 11.12 19.06 -13.13
C VAL A 144 11.99 19.68 -14.24
N ALA A 145 12.10 19.02 -15.40
CA ALA A 145 12.83 19.55 -16.54
C ALA A 145 12.19 20.85 -17.10
N VAL A 146 10.87 20.94 -17.09
CA VAL A 146 10.15 22.16 -17.50
C VAL A 146 10.34 23.31 -16.50
N SER A 147 10.48 23.01 -15.20
CA SER A 147 10.72 24.02 -14.16
C SER A 147 12.16 24.52 -14.09
N SER A 148 13.15 23.78 -14.61
CA SER A 148 14.56 24.20 -14.64
C SER A 148 14.94 24.97 -15.91
N ALA A 149 14.08 24.93 -16.94
CA ALA A 149 14.24 25.66 -18.19
C ALA A 149 13.51 27.02 -18.22
N ALA A 150 12.79 27.39 -17.14
CA ALA A 150 12.09 28.65 -16.95
C ALA A 150 12.79 29.50 -15.89
#